data_AF-A0A1Y3MSR3-F1
#
_entry.id   AF-A0A1Y3MSR3-F1
#
_cell.length_a   1.000
_cell.length_b   1.000
_cell.length_c   1.000
_cell.angle_alpha   90.00
_cell.angle_beta   90.00
_cell.angle_gamma   90.00
#
_symmetry.space_group_name_H-M   'P 1'
#
loop_
_entity.id
_entity.type
_entity.pdbx_description
1 polymer ?
#
loop_
_entity_poly.entity_id
_entity_poly.type
_entity_poly.pdbx_seq_one_letter_code
_entity_poly.pdbx_strand_id
1 'polypeptide(L)'
;MNLEKFDGMIDVVQRATCMPINDKQQAAFKQKYDFEPTFEYGRDESGHYVIRTSKKMLEEMEFYLALKYDREGIDLYMHAEIDGVCYVSVSYGEDALHLQELFQFLEDNK
;
A
#
# COMPACT_ATOMS: atom_id res chain seq x y z
N MET A 1 -9.94 -4.10 -7.43
CA MET A 1 -10.69 -2.86 -7.08
C MET A 1 -10.99 -2.13 -8.38
N ASN A 2 -12.11 -1.40 -8.51
CA ASN A 2 -12.39 -0.62 -9.71
C ASN A 2 -11.84 0.82 -9.52
N LEU A 3 -10.53 0.99 -9.73
CA LEU A 3 -9.78 2.21 -9.37
C LEU A 3 -9.54 3.18 -10.54
N GLU A 4 -10.07 2.94 -11.74
CA GLU A 4 -9.73 3.74 -12.94
C GLU A 4 -9.89 5.26 -12.74
N LYS A 5 -10.91 5.69 -12.00
CA LYS A 5 -11.11 7.11 -11.66
C LYS A 5 -10.11 7.63 -10.61
N PHE A 6 -9.68 6.77 -9.69
CA PHE A 6 -8.66 7.08 -8.70
C PHE A 6 -7.29 7.18 -9.37
N ASP A 7 -6.96 6.22 -10.22
CA ASP A 7 -5.69 6.16 -10.95
C ASP A 7 -5.47 7.42 -11.79
N GLY A 8 -6.50 7.90 -12.50
CA GLY A 8 -6.40 9.16 -13.25
C GLY A 8 -6.13 10.40 -12.39
N MET A 9 -6.55 10.42 -11.12
CA MET A 9 -6.24 11.51 -10.18
C MET A 9 -4.86 11.34 -9.55
N ILE A 10 -4.45 10.10 -9.26
CA ILE A 10 -3.14 9.80 -8.69
C ILE A 10 -2.05 10.05 -9.71
N ASP A 11 -2.19 9.63 -10.96
CA ASP A 11 -1.14 9.76 -11.99
C ASP A 11 -0.73 11.23 -12.26
N VAL A 12 -1.59 12.19 -11.89
CA VAL A 12 -1.32 13.63 -11.96
C VAL A 12 -0.46 14.13 -10.79
N VAL A 13 -0.50 13.45 -9.64
CA VAL A 13 0.11 13.88 -8.37
C VAL A 13 1.25 12.97 -7.92
N GLN A 14 1.14 11.66 -8.16
CA GLN A 14 2.10 10.62 -7.82
C GLN A 14 2.19 9.61 -8.97
N ARG A 15 3.25 9.70 -9.76
CA ARG A 15 3.56 8.68 -10.77
C ARG A 15 4.18 7.48 -10.10
N ALA A 16 3.37 6.46 -9.86
CA ALA A 16 3.81 5.19 -9.29
C ALA A 16 3.24 4.03 -10.09
N THR A 17 4.09 3.08 -10.46
CA THR A 17 3.61 1.81 -11.03
C THR A 17 3.32 0.86 -9.89
N CYS A 18 2.04 0.66 -9.60
CA CYS A 18 1.58 -0.26 -8.57
C CYS A 18 1.04 -1.55 -9.20
N MET A 19 1.19 -2.66 -8.48
CA MET A 19 0.58 -3.94 -8.85
C MET A 19 -0.20 -4.49 -7.66
N PRO A 20 -1.32 -5.19 -7.88
CA PRO A 20 -2.00 -5.91 -6.81
C PRO A 20 -1.10 -7.02 -6.28
N ILE A 21 -1.20 -7.32 -4.99
CA ILE A 21 -0.59 -8.54 -4.45
C ILE A 21 -1.21 -9.78 -5.11
N ASN A 22 -0.40 -10.82 -5.30
CA ASN A 22 -0.85 -12.07 -5.91
C ASN A 22 -1.28 -13.12 -4.87
N ASP A 23 -1.89 -14.22 -5.33
CA ASP A 23 -2.40 -15.30 -4.46
C ASP A 23 -1.33 -15.89 -3.54
N LYS A 24 -0.07 -15.96 -3.99
CA LYS A 24 1.05 -16.50 -3.20
C LYS A 24 1.44 -15.54 -2.08
N GLN A 25 1.52 -14.24 -2.37
CA GLN A 25 1.75 -13.20 -1.37
C GLN A 25 0.60 -13.17 -0.35
N GLN A 26 -0.65 -13.30 -0.83
CA GLN A 26 -1.84 -13.37 0.03
C GLN A 26 -1.78 -14.58 0.99
N ALA A 27 -1.44 -15.76 0.47
CA ALA A 27 -1.26 -16.96 1.29
C ALA A 27 -0.12 -16.80 2.32
N ALA A 28 0.96 -16.11 1.96
CA ALA A 28 2.05 -15.83 2.89
C ALA A 28 1.60 -14.91 4.05
N PHE A 29 0.78 -13.89 3.79
CA PHE A 29 0.19 -13.08 4.86
C PHE A 29 -0.70 -13.92 5.78
N LYS A 30 -1.54 -14.78 5.19
CA LYS A 30 -2.43 -15.67 5.96
C LYS A 30 -1.62 -16.59 6.86
N GLN A 31 -0.53 -17.16 6.36
CA GLN A 31 0.33 -18.05 7.14
C GLN A 31 1.09 -17.32 8.27
N LYS A 32 1.63 -16.13 8.01
CA LYS A 32 2.51 -15.42 8.95
C LYS A 32 1.75 -14.60 9.99
N TYR A 33 0.63 -14.01 9.60
CA TYR A 33 -0.09 -13.01 10.39
C TYR A 33 -1.57 -13.37 10.66
N ASP A 34 -2.07 -14.49 10.12
CA ASP A 34 -3.51 -14.83 10.09
C ASP A 34 -4.37 -13.72 9.44
N PHE A 35 -3.77 -12.96 8.52
CA PHE A 35 -4.29 -11.75 7.92
C PHE A 35 -4.41 -11.90 6.40
N GLU A 36 -5.50 -11.43 5.81
CA GLU A 36 -5.77 -11.54 4.36
C GLU A 36 -5.92 -10.13 3.76
N PRO A 37 -4.82 -9.42 3.51
CA PRO A 37 -4.89 -8.05 3.00
C PRO A 37 -5.32 -8.00 1.53
N THR A 38 -5.80 -6.83 1.13
CA THR A 38 -6.09 -6.49 -0.27
C THR A 38 -5.56 -5.09 -0.55
N PHE A 39 -4.44 -5.01 -1.26
CA PHE A 39 -3.80 -3.74 -1.62
C PHE A 39 -2.97 -3.88 -2.89
N GLU A 40 -2.61 -2.73 -3.44
CA GLU A 40 -1.59 -2.61 -4.47
C GLU A 40 -0.36 -1.95 -3.87
N TYR A 41 0.80 -2.34 -4.38
CA TYR A 41 2.08 -1.83 -3.93
C TYR A 41 2.98 -1.52 -5.12
N GLY A 42 3.88 -0.56 -4.92
CA GLY A 42 4.82 -0.14 -5.94
C GLY A 42 5.82 0.88 -5.42
N ARG A 43 6.59 1.45 -6.34
CA ARG A 43 7.45 2.60 -6.05
C ARG A 43 7.10 3.75 -6.99
N ASP A 44 7.24 4.98 -6.50
CA ASP A 44 7.16 6.18 -7.34
C ASP A 44 8.52 6.52 -7.97
N GLU A 45 8.54 7.56 -8.83
CA GLU A 45 9.75 8.02 -9.52
C GLU A 45 10.88 8.47 -8.57
N SER A 46 10.56 8.77 -7.30
CA SER A 46 11.53 9.16 -6.26
C SER A 46 12.02 7.98 -5.43
N GLY A 47 11.59 6.76 -5.74
CA GLY A 47 11.97 5.55 -5.02
C GLY A 47 11.14 5.24 -3.77
N HIS A 48 10.19 6.11 -3.43
CA HIS A 48 9.33 6.00 -2.25
C HIS A 48 8.40 4.79 -2.37
N TYR A 49 8.06 4.19 -1.23
CA TYR A 49 7.15 3.05 -1.14
C TYR A 49 5.71 3.53 -1.26
N VAL A 50 4.97 2.95 -2.21
CA VAL A 50 3.58 3.33 -2.46
C VAL A 50 2.65 2.18 -2.10
N ILE A 51 1.63 2.46 -1.29
CA ILE A 51 0.52 1.55 -0.99
C ILE A 51 -0.79 2.20 -1.47
N ARG A 52 -1.57 1.46 -2.26
CA ARG A 52 -2.94 1.83 -2.62
C ARG A 52 -3.91 0.81 -2.05
N THR A 53 -4.87 1.26 -1.25
CA THR A 53 -5.88 0.38 -0.65
C THR A 53 -7.08 1.17 -0.15
N SER A 54 -8.05 0.52 0.50
CA SER A 54 -9.10 1.22 1.25
C SER A 54 -8.52 1.77 2.57
N LYS A 55 -9.02 2.91 3.05
CA LYS A 55 -8.62 3.48 4.33
C LYS A 55 -8.74 2.47 5.48
N LYS A 56 -9.82 1.68 5.49
CA LYS A 56 -10.03 0.61 6.47
C LYS A 56 -8.89 -0.44 6.42
N MET A 57 -8.50 -0.87 5.23
CA MET A 57 -7.43 -1.84 5.07
C MET A 57 -6.07 -1.26 5.44
N LEU A 58 -5.81 0.03 5.17
CA LEU A 58 -4.60 0.69 5.65
C LEU A 58 -4.53 0.65 7.19
N GLU A 59 -5.62 0.94 7.89
CA GLU A 59 -5.70 0.88 9.36
C GLU A 59 -5.44 -0.55 9.89
N GLU A 60 -5.95 -1.59 9.21
CA GLU A 60 -5.64 -2.98 9.53
C GLU A 60 -4.15 -3.30 9.31
N MET A 61 -3.57 -2.87 8.18
CA MET A 61 -2.15 -3.05 7.88
C MET A 61 -1.26 -2.35 8.91
N GLU A 62 -1.61 -1.14 9.35
CA GLU A 62 -0.88 -0.43 10.40
C GLU A 62 -0.85 -1.18 11.73
N PHE A 63 -1.91 -1.93 12.03
CA PHE A 63 -1.99 -2.79 13.21
C PHE A 63 -1.13 -4.05 13.05
N TYR A 64 -1.31 -4.80 11.96
CA TYR A 64 -0.64 -6.09 11.76
C TYR A 64 0.84 -5.96 11.39
N LEU A 65 1.21 -4.91 10.67
CA LEU A 65 2.55 -4.71 10.10
C LEU A 65 3.31 -3.56 10.76
N ALA A 66 2.74 -2.97 11.83
CA ALA A 66 3.34 -1.89 12.59
C ALA A 66 3.64 -0.61 11.78
N LEU A 67 3.00 -0.41 10.63
CA LEU A 67 3.22 0.77 9.76
C LEU A 67 2.90 2.12 10.44
N LYS A 68 2.18 2.10 11.56
CA LYS A 68 1.94 3.31 12.38
C LYS A 68 3.24 4.02 12.81
N TYR A 69 4.35 3.30 12.92
CA TYR A 69 5.65 3.86 13.29
C TYR A 69 6.34 4.59 12.12
N ASP A 70 5.92 4.30 10.88
CA ASP A 70 6.47 4.92 9.67
C ASP A 70 5.61 6.13 9.20
N ARG A 71 4.55 6.50 9.95
CA ARG A 71 3.64 7.60 9.59
C ARG A 71 4.33 8.96 9.47
N GLU A 72 5.37 9.20 10.25
CA GLU A 72 6.16 10.45 10.16
C GLU A 72 6.97 10.53 8.85
N GLY A 73 7.21 9.39 8.21
CA GLY A 73 7.86 9.29 6.90
C GLY A 73 6.89 9.29 5.72
N ILE A 74 5.61 9.68 5.92
CA ILE A 74 4.66 9.81 4.81
C ILE A 74 4.91 11.13 4.08
N ASP A 75 5.39 11.05 2.85
CA ASP A 75 5.61 12.22 1.98
C ASP A 75 4.34 12.66 1.26
N LEU A 76 3.42 11.71 1.02
CA LEU A 76 2.16 11.99 0.35
C LEU A 76 1.04 11.09 0.87
N TYR A 77 -0.09 11.70 1.20
CA TYR A 77 -1.31 10.99 1.56
C TYR A 77 -2.47 11.54 0.73
N MET A 78 -2.99 10.73 -0.18
CA MET A 78 -4.16 11.06 -0.98
C MET A 78 -5.33 10.17 -0.59
N HIS A 79 -6.55 10.69 -0.68
CA HIS A 79 -7.76 9.90 -0.49
C HIS A 79 -8.86 10.30 -1.48
N ALA A 80 -9.71 9.35 -1.84
CA ALA A 80 -10.90 9.56 -2.65
C ALA A 80 -12.03 8.66 -2.16
N GLU A 81 -13.27 9.12 -2.27
CA GLU A 81 -14.45 8.29 -2.01
C GLU A 81 -15.03 7.79 -3.33
N ILE A 82 -15.16 6.47 -3.47
CA ILE A 82 -15.67 5.81 -4.67
C ILE A 82 -16.67 4.76 -4.22
N ASP A 83 -17.90 4.87 -4.69
CA ASP A 83 -19.01 3.96 -4.36
C ASP A 83 -19.20 3.76 -2.83
N GLY A 84 -18.99 4.84 -2.05
CA GLY A 84 -19.09 4.83 -0.59
C GLY A 84 -17.90 4.22 0.15
N VAL A 85 -16.82 3.87 -0.56
CA VAL A 85 -15.57 3.37 0.01
C VAL A 85 -14.49 4.45 -0.09
N CYS A 86 -13.85 4.78 1.03
CA CYS A 86 -12.70 5.69 1.05
C CYS A 86 -11.43 4.90 0.68
N TYR A 87 -10.86 5.20 -0.49
CA TYR A 87 -9.56 4.70 -0.95
C TYR A 87 -8.46 5.70 -0.66
N VAL A 88 -7.25 5.17 -0.49
CA VAL A 88 -6.05 5.94 -0.16
C VAL A 88 -4.88 5.51 -1.05
N SER A 89 -4.02 6.48 -1.37
CA SER A 89 -2.69 6.26 -1.95
C SER A 89 -1.70 6.93 -1.03
N VAL A 90 -0.81 6.15 -0.44
CA VAL A 90 0.15 6.62 0.56
C VAL A 90 1.56 6.39 0.04
N SER A 91 2.35 7.46 -0.03
CA SER A 91 3.80 7.41 -0.30
C SER A 91 4.56 7.54 1.00
N TYR A 92 5.43 6.58 1.26
CA TYR A 92 6.38 6.60 2.36
C TYR A 92 7.79 6.79 1.83
N GLY A 93 8.57 7.64 2.47
CA GLY A 93 9.98 7.86 2.14
C GLY A 93 10.80 6.57 2.20
N GLU A 94 12.00 6.62 1.61
CA GLU A 94 12.86 5.43 1.47
C GLU A 94 13.33 4.83 2.80
N ASP A 95 13.33 5.62 3.87
CA ASP A 95 13.77 5.24 5.22
C ASP A 95 12.67 4.54 6.05
N ALA A 96 11.49 4.29 5.47
CA ALA A 96 10.39 3.62 6.14
C ALA A 96 10.69 2.12 6.36
N LEU A 97 11.20 1.78 7.54
CA LEU A 97 11.73 0.46 7.88
C LEU A 97 10.68 -0.65 7.72
N HIS A 98 9.46 -0.46 8.23
CA HIS A 98 8.42 -1.49 8.15
C HIS A 98 7.89 -1.65 6.72
N LEU A 99 7.90 -0.56 5.93
CA LEU A 99 7.60 -0.63 4.51
C LEU A 99 8.68 -1.38 3.73
N GLN A 100 9.95 -1.18 4.05
CA GLN A 100 11.05 -1.94 3.46
C GLN A 100 10.90 -3.44 3.77
N GLU A 101 10.60 -3.80 5.02
CA GLU A 101 10.35 -5.19 5.41
C GLU A 101 9.14 -5.79 4.69
N LEU A 102 8.05 -5.02 4.56
CA LEU A 102 6.87 -5.42 3.80
C LEU A 102 7.21 -5.69 2.34
N PHE A 103 7.93 -4.79 1.68
CA PHE A 103 8.30 -4.93 0.28
C PHE A 103 9.24 -6.12 0.07
N GLN A 104 10.22 -6.32 0.96
CA GLN A 104 11.07 -7.51 0.90
C GLN A 104 10.25 -8.80 1.06
N PHE A 105 9.30 -8.82 2.01
CA PHE A 105 8.40 -9.95 2.20
C PHE A 105 7.56 -10.24 0.94
N LEU A 106 7.08 -9.20 0.25
CA LEU A 106 6.35 -9.36 -1.00
C LEU A 106 7.24 -9.92 -2.12
N GLU A 107 8.47 -9.43 -2.25
CA GLU A 107 9.44 -9.93 -3.24
C GLU A 107 9.81 -11.40 -3.01
N ASP A 108 10.06 -11.79 -1.76
CA ASP A 108 10.38 -13.18 -1.38
C ASP A 108 9.22 -14.16 -1.71
N ASN A 109 8.00 -13.64 -1.83
CA ASN A 109 6.77 -14.41 -2.04
C ASN A 109 6.10 -14.16 -3.40
N LYS A 110 6.82 -13.60 -4.39
CA LYS A 110 6.32 -13.41 -5.76
C LYS A 110 5.92 -14.72 -6.47
#